data_AF-A0A7K3RV18-F1
#
_entry.id   AF-A0A7K3RV18-F1
#
_cell.length_a   1.000
_cell.length_b   1.000
_cell.length_c   1.000
_cell.angle_alpha   90.00
_cell.angle_beta   90.00
_cell.angle_gamma   90.00
#
_symmetry.space_group_name_H-M   'P 1'
#
loop_
_entity.id
_entity.type
_entity.pdbx_description
1 polymer ?
#
loop_
_entity_poly.entity_id
_entity_poly.type
_entity_poly.pdbx_seq_one_letter_code
_entity_poly.pdbx_strand_id
1 'polypeptide(L)'
;MPVPPPPLPAPDALAQARLLVAPSLDPDLVRELERITGRRAEPLTNVPPPSDAPLLCVGDALPDALRTDRLLWFHSVNAGTDPLLAGGPWPAPALLTRTVGRMGERIAQYVLGWMLAEAQSVPEFTEQHARAHWERLPSELVAGQTALVYGTGRIGAAVGRLLAACGVR
;
A
#
# COMPACT_ATOMS: atom_id res chain seq x y z
N MET A 1 -23.12 -0.48 14.43
CA MET A 1 -22.17 -1.14 15.34
C MET A 1 -20.98 -1.63 14.54
N PRO A 2 -19.73 -1.51 15.02
CA PRO A 2 -18.60 -2.14 14.35
C PRO A 2 -18.81 -3.65 14.32
N VAL A 3 -18.67 -4.26 13.14
CA VAL A 3 -18.65 -5.72 13.00
C VAL A 3 -17.43 -6.23 13.76
N PRO A 4 -17.58 -7.22 14.67
CA PRO A 4 -16.43 -7.79 15.36
C PRO A 4 -15.45 -8.37 14.34
N PRO A 5 -14.13 -8.23 14.55
CA PRO A 5 -13.17 -8.82 13.64
C PRO A 5 -13.41 -10.33 13.55
N PRO A 6 -13.23 -10.95 12.36
CA PRO A 6 -13.31 -12.39 12.24
C PRO A 6 -12.31 -13.05 13.21
N PRO A 7 -12.65 -14.23 13.75
CA PRO A 7 -11.75 -14.95 14.63
C PRO A 7 -10.42 -15.22 13.91
N LEU A 8 -9.32 -15.19 14.65
CA LEU A 8 -8.02 -15.57 14.11
C LEU A 8 -8.07 -17.05 13.70
N PRO A 9 -7.41 -17.43 12.58
CA PRO A 9 -7.28 -18.83 12.19
C PRO A 9 -6.65 -19.67 13.31
N ALA A 10 -7.11 -20.90 13.47
CA ALA A 10 -6.62 -21.82 14.50
C ALA A 10 -5.10 -22.10 14.31
N PRO A 11 -4.31 -22.21 15.40
CA PRO A 11 -2.87 -22.47 15.31
C PRO A 11 -2.50 -23.70 14.47
N ASP A 12 -3.26 -24.79 14.55
CA ASP A 12 -3.01 -26.01 13.78
C ASP A 12 -3.26 -25.81 12.28
N ALA A 13 -4.31 -25.08 11.93
CA ALA A 13 -4.61 -24.72 10.55
C ALA A 13 -3.51 -23.81 9.98
N LEU A 14 -3.03 -22.86 10.80
CA LEU A 14 -1.86 -22.06 10.45
C LEU A 14 -0.64 -22.96 10.28
N ALA A 15 -0.35 -23.91 11.18
CA ALA A 15 0.82 -24.81 11.13
C ALA A 15 0.93 -25.59 9.81
N GLN A 16 -0.21 -25.98 9.21
CA GLN A 16 -0.27 -26.78 7.99
C GLN A 16 -0.35 -25.94 6.70
N ALA A 17 -0.54 -24.63 6.81
CA ALA A 17 -0.79 -23.78 5.66
C ALA A 17 0.43 -23.64 4.71
N ARG A 18 0.16 -23.42 3.43
CA ARG A 18 1.18 -23.11 2.41
C ARG A 18 1.33 -21.61 2.26
N LEU A 19 2.57 -21.14 2.15
CA LEU A 19 2.89 -19.74 1.92
C LEU A 19 3.02 -19.49 0.42
N LEU A 20 2.09 -18.71 -0.14
CA LEU A 20 2.11 -18.26 -1.53
C LEU A 20 2.51 -16.78 -1.60
N VAL A 21 3.48 -16.43 -2.42
CA VAL A 21 3.99 -15.05 -2.56
C VAL A 21 3.92 -14.56 -4.00
N ALA A 22 3.45 -13.34 -4.22
CA ALA A 22 3.39 -12.78 -5.57
C ALA A 22 4.80 -12.70 -6.20
N PRO A 23 4.95 -13.02 -7.50
CA PRO A 23 6.25 -12.97 -8.17
C PRO A 23 6.90 -11.57 -8.19
N SER A 24 6.12 -10.52 -7.95
CA SER A 24 6.57 -9.13 -7.86
C SER A 24 7.29 -8.79 -6.55
N LEU A 25 7.29 -9.68 -5.56
CA LEU A 25 7.94 -9.43 -4.28
C LEU A 25 9.46 -9.47 -4.39
N ASP A 26 10.10 -8.56 -3.65
CA ASP A 26 11.55 -8.51 -3.53
C ASP A 26 12.11 -9.83 -2.93
N PRO A 27 13.17 -10.42 -3.52
CA PRO A 27 13.74 -11.68 -3.03
C PRO A 27 14.24 -11.66 -1.59
N ASP A 28 14.75 -10.53 -1.09
CA ASP A 28 15.16 -10.40 0.32
C ASP A 28 13.94 -10.44 1.24
N LEU A 29 12.84 -9.80 0.84
CA LEU A 29 11.58 -9.90 1.57
C LEU A 29 11.05 -11.33 1.58
N VAL A 30 11.12 -12.05 0.45
CA VAL A 30 10.70 -13.46 0.39
C VAL A 30 11.54 -14.31 1.36
N ARG A 31 12.87 -14.16 1.36
CA ARG A 31 13.76 -14.86 2.30
C ARG A 31 13.39 -14.58 3.76
N GLU A 32 13.06 -13.34 4.07
CA GLU A 32 12.67 -12.94 5.43
C GLU A 32 11.31 -13.53 5.84
N LEU A 33 10.34 -13.56 4.91
CA LEU A 33 9.07 -14.25 5.13
C LEU A 33 9.28 -15.74 5.39
N GLU A 34 10.12 -16.42 4.61
CA GLU A 34 10.46 -17.83 4.82
C GLU A 34 11.08 -18.06 6.20
N ARG A 35 12.02 -17.18 6.59
CA ARG A 35 12.70 -17.23 7.90
C ARG A 35 11.73 -17.04 9.07
N ILE A 36 10.82 -16.08 8.99
CA ILE A 36 9.84 -15.79 10.05
C ILE A 36 8.79 -16.89 10.16
N THR A 37 8.32 -17.39 9.01
CA THR A 37 7.24 -18.40 8.98
C THR A 37 7.74 -19.83 9.14
N GLY A 38 9.06 -20.06 8.99
CA GLY A 38 9.67 -21.39 9.01
C GLY A 38 9.25 -22.26 7.82
N ARG A 39 8.87 -21.64 6.70
CA ARG A 39 8.27 -22.32 5.54
C ARG A 39 8.86 -21.81 4.25
N ARG A 40 8.93 -22.68 3.25
CA ARG A 40 9.26 -22.27 1.89
C ARG A 40 8.10 -21.49 1.28
N ALA A 41 8.42 -20.39 0.63
CA ALA A 41 7.48 -19.61 -0.15
C ALA A 41 7.35 -20.22 -1.55
N GLU A 42 6.11 -20.36 -2.01
CA GLU A 42 5.78 -20.80 -3.35
C GLU A 42 5.24 -19.63 -4.17
N PRO A 43 5.46 -19.58 -5.49
CA PRO A 43 4.89 -18.52 -6.31
C PRO A 43 3.36 -18.54 -6.25
N LEU A 44 2.76 -17.37 -5.99
CA LEU A 44 1.33 -17.15 -6.14
C LEU A 44 1.01 -17.17 -7.64
N THR A 45 0.19 -18.13 -8.08
CA THR A 45 -0.23 -18.27 -9.47
C THR A 45 -1.75 -18.35 -9.57
N ASN A 46 -2.27 -18.30 -10.80
CA ASN A 46 -3.71 -18.48 -11.06
C ASN A 46 -4.18 -19.93 -10.92
N VAL A 47 -3.28 -20.87 -10.63
CA VAL A 47 -3.60 -22.28 -10.43
C VAL A 47 -3.45 -22.61 -8.94
N PRO A 48 -4.51 -23.11 -8.27
CA PRO A 48 -4.40 -23.52 -6.88
C PRO A 48 -3.42 -24.70 -6.76
N PRO A 49 -2.64 -24.76 -5.68
CA PRO A 49 -1.79 -25.92 -5.45
C PRO A 49 -2.63 -27.21 -5.32
N PRO A 50 -2.15 -28.38 -5.80
CA PRO A 50 -2.91 -29.63 -5.89
C PRO A 50 -3.11 -30.35 -4.54
N SER A 51 -3.18 -29.59 -3.46
CA SER A 51 -3.29 -30.06 -2.08
C SER A 51 -4.40 -29.28 -1.40
N ASP A 52 -5.16 -29.90 -0.49
CA ASP A 52 -6.19 -29.25 0.31
C ASP A 52 -5.64 -28.41 1.47
N ALA A 53 -4.31 -28.25 1.55
CA ALA A 53 -3.68 -27.46 2.59
C ALA A 53 -4.23 -26.01 2.60
N PRO A 54 -4.40 -25.41 3.79
CA PRO A 54 -4.79 -24.01 3.91
C PRO A 54 -3.76 -23.08 3.26
N LEU A 55 -4.16 -21.86 2.93
CA LEU A 55 -3.35 -20.90 2.18
C LEU A 55 -3.10 -19.62 2.98
N LEU A 56 -1.84 -19.19 2.97
CA LEU A 56 -1.37 -17.89 3.40
C LEU A 56 -0.80 -17.20 2.17
N CYS A 57 -1.36 -16.06 1.77
CA CYS A 57 -0.96 -15.37 0.56
C CYS A 57 -0.36 -13.99 0.90
N VAL A 58 0.72 -13.60 0.22
CA VAL A 58 1.30 -12.25 0.29
C VAL A 58 1.45 -11.71 -1.12
N GLY A 59 0.83 -10.58 -1.45
CA GLY A 59 0.86 -10.08 -2.83
C GLY A 59 0.10 -8.80 -3.09
N ASP A 60 0.09 -8.40 -4.36
CA ASP A 60 -0.62 -7.23 -4.88
C ASP A 60 -2.03 -7.57 -5.39
N ALA A 61 -2.24 -8.80 -5.86
CA ALA A 61 -3.50 -9.33 -6.35
C ALA A 61 -3.81 -10.74 -5.81
N LEU A 62 -5.10 -11.08 -5.74
CA LEU A 62 -5.59 -12.41 -5.37
C LEU A 62 -6.29 -13.04 -6.58
N PRO A 63 -5.72 -14.10 -7.19
CA PRO A 63 -6.39 -14.86 -8.24
C PRO A 63 -7.73 -15.44 -7.80
N ASP A 64 -8.73 -15.43 -8.68
CA ASP A 64 -10.08 -15.96 -8.39
C ASP A 64 -10.06 -17.42 -7.94
N ALA A 65 -9.21 -18.24 -8.55
CA ALA A 65 -9.08 -19.65 -8.20
C ALA A 65 -8.58 -19.91 -6.77
N LEU A 66 -8.06 -18.87 -6.09
CA LEU A 66 -7.61 -18.92 -4.69
C LEU A 66 -8.61 -18.27 -3.73
N ARG A 67 -9.74 -17.74 -4.22
CA ARG A 67 -10.85 -17.25 -3.39
C ARG A 67 -11.70 -18.42 -2.89
N THR A 68 -11.11 -19.27 -2.06
CA THR A 68 -11.74 -20.47 -1.48
C THR A 68 -11.71 -20.42 0.04
N ASP A 69 -12.44 -21.34 0.68
CA ASP A 69 -12.43 -21.56 2.13
C ASP A 69 -11.07 -21.98 2.69
N ARG A 70 -10.15 -22.42 1.82
CA ARG A 70 -8.76 -22.69 2.17
C ARG A 70 -7.95 -21.43 2.45
N LEU A 71 -8.36 -20.26 1.96
CA LEU A 71 -7.63 -19.02 2.23
C LEU A 71 -7.84 -18.62 3.70
N LEU A 72 -6.78 -18.69 4.50
CA LEU A 72 -6.82 -18.26 5.90
C LEU A 72 -6.41 -16.80 6.06
N TRP A 73 -5.47 -16.35 5.22
CA TRP A 73 -4.89 -15.02 5.32
C TRP A 73 -4.37 -14.53 3.97
N PHE A 74 -4.64 -13.26 3.69
CA PHE A 74 -4.01 -12.51 2.60
C PHE A 74 -3.37 -11.25 3.16
N HIS A 75 -2.09 -11.04 2.88
CA HIS A 75 -1.38 -9.81 3.15
C HIS A 75 -1.17 -9.02 1.85
N SER A 76 -1.84 -7.88 1.75
CA SER A 76 -1.62 -6.95 0.66
C SER A 76 -0.34 -6.14 0.86
N VAL A 77 0.50 -6.12 -0.17
CA VAL A 77 1.65 -5.19 -0.25
C VAL A 77 1.25 -3.79 -0.72
N ASN A 78 -0.02 -3.61 -1.10
CA ASN A 78 -0.57 -2.34 -1.57
C ASN A 78 -1.16 -1.51 -0.44
N ALA A 79 -1.14 -0.19 -0.62
CA ALA A 79 -1.76 0.75 0.31
C ALA A 79 -3.30 0.70 0.27
N GLY A 80 -3.87 0.46 -0.92
CA GLY A 80 -5.30 0.29 -1.15
C GLY A 80 -5.65 -1.19 -1.33
N THR A 81 -6.85 -1.56 -0.91
CA THR A 81 -7.37 -2.94 -1.01
C THR A 81 -8.57 -3.07 -1.94
N ASP A 82 -9.00 -1.96 -2.55
CA ASP A 82 -10.17 -1.90 -3.42
C ASP A 82 -10.11 -2.92 -4.57
N PRO A 83 -8.98 -3.11 -5.28
CA PRO A 83 -8.89 -4.14 -6.34
C PRO A 83 -9.09 -5.57 -5.82
N LEU A 84 -8.67 -5.86 -4.58
CA LEU A 84 -8.86 -7.16 -3.95
C LEU A 84 -10.34 -7.41 -3.59
N LEU A 85 -11.10 -6.37 -3.31
CA LEU A 85 -12.51 -6.45 -2.94
C LEU A 85 -13.44 -6.33 -4.16
N ALA A 86 -12.96 -5.76 -5.27
CA ALA A 86 -13.72 -5.64 -6.51
C ALA A 86 -13.90 -6.98 -7.24
N GLY A 87 -13.04 -7.97 -6.99
CA GLY A 87 -13.07 -9.28 -7.64
C GLY A 87 -14.12 -10.27 -7.12
N GLY A 88 -15.14 -9.79 -6.39
CA GLY A 88 -16.21 -10.61 -5.84
C GLY A 88 -16.20 -10.72 -4.31
N PRO A 89 -17.07 -11.55 -3.72
CA PRO A 89 -17.15 -11.72 -2.27
C PRO A 89 -15.80 -12.13 -1.70
N TRP A 90 -15.38 -11.47 -0.62
CA TRP A 90 -14.18 -11.86 0.11
C TRP A 90 -14.37 -13.25 0.72
N PRO A 91 -13.43 -14.19 0.57
CA PRO A 91 -13.57 -15.56 1.06
C PRO A 91 -13.52 -15.61 2.59
N ALA A 92 -14.65 -15.35 3.26
CA ALA A 92 -14.73 -15.40 4.71
C ALA A 92 -14.49 -16.85 5.21
N PRO A 93 -13.71 -17.07 6.30
CA PRO A 93 -13.25 -16.09 7.28
C PRO A 93 -11.84 -15.52 7.02
N ALA A 94 -11.31 -15.57 5.79
CA ALA A 94 -9.94 -15.15 5.48
C ALA A 94 -9.62 -13.76 6.04
N LEU A 95 -8.50 -13.63 6.75
CA LEU A 95 -8.01 -12.34 7.22
C LEU A 95 -7.38 -11.56 6.07
N LEU A 96 -7.88 -10.36 5.79
CA LEU A 96 -7.21 -9.39 4.91
C LEU A 96 -6.40 -8.42 5.76
N THR A 97 -5.09 -8.41 5.56
CA THR A 97 -4.19 -7.42 6.16
C THR A 97 -3.46 -6.65 5.06
N ARG A 98 -2.88 -5.51 5.41
CA ARG A 98 -2.03 -4.75 4.50
C ARG A 98 -0.90 -4.08 5.22
N THR A 99 0.20 -3.83 4.53
CA THR A 99 1.27 -2.98 5.05
C THR A 99 0.84 -1.51 5.02
N VAL A 100 0.97 -0.84 6.16
CA VAL A 100 0.72 0.61 6.25
C VAL A 100 2.04 1.39 6.39
N GLY A 101 2.97 0.88 7.19
CA GLY A 101 4.33 1.41 7.33
C GLY A 101 4.41 2.94 7.47
N ARG A 102 5.43 3.53 6.85
CA ARG A 102 5.65 4.99 6.79
C ARG A 102 4.99 5.64 5.56
N MET A 103 3.96 5.01 4.99
CA MET A 103 3.33 5.50 3.76
C MET A 103 2.76 6.92 3.94
N GLY A 104 2.15 7.20 5.10
CA GLY A 104 1.62 8.54 5.38
C GLY A 104 2.70 9.64 5.32
N GLU A 105 3.88 9.39 5.87
CA GLU A 105 5.01 10.33 5.82
C GLU A 105 5.53 10.50 4.39
N ARG A 106 5.70 9.39 3.65
CA ARG A 106 6.17 9.43 2.26
C ARG A 106 5.24 10.24 1.37
N ILE A 107 3.93 9.99 1.46
CA ILE A 107 2.94 10.72 0.66
C ILE A 107 2.83 12.18 1.12
N ALA A 108 2.93 12.47 2.42
CA ALA A 108 2.97 13.85 2.91
C ALA A 108 4.13 14.64 2.28
N GLN A 109 5.35 14.07 2.28
CA GLN A 109 6.51 14.70 1.64
C GLN A 109 6.34 14.85 0.14
N TYR A 110 5.78 13.84 -0.54
CA TYR A 110 5.49 13.92 -1.97
C TYR A 110 4.52 15.07 -2.30
N VAL A 111 3.42 15.19 -1.55
CA VAL A 111 2.44 16.27 -1.71
C VAL A 111 3.07 17.64 -1.45
N LEU A 112 3.81 17.80 -0.35
CA LEU A 112 4.50 19.07 -0.05
C LEU A 112 5.52 19.42 -1.15
N GLY A 113 6.28 18.44 -1.64
CA GLY A 113 7.26 18.63 -2.69
C GLY A 113 6.62 19.21 -3.96
N TRP A 114 5.49 18.65 -4.40
CA TRP A 114 4.76 19.18 -5.55
C TRP A 114 4.12 20.54 -5.28
N MET A 115 3.54 20.77 -4.10
CA MET A 115 3.01 22.09 -3.76
C MET A 115 4.07 23.18 -3.80
N LEU A 116 5.29 22.89 -3.29
CA LEU A 116 6.42 23.82 -3.35
C LEU A 116 6.93 24.01 -4.78
N ALA A 117 6.99 22.94 -5.57
CA ALA A 117 7.42 22.99 -6.97
C ALA A 117 6.52 23.91 -7.80
N GLU A 118 5.19 23.76 -7.65
CA GLU A 118 4.21 24.62 -8.31
C GLU A 118 4.29 26.07 -7.82
N ALA A 119 4.32 26.28 -6.50
CA ALA A 119 4.38 27.63 -5.93
C ALA A 119 5.64 28.41 -6.35
N GLN A 120 6.72 27.71 -6.72
CA GLN A 120 8.00 28.32 -7.07
C GLN A 120 8.37 28.15 -8.55
N SER A 121 7.43 27.71 -9.39
CA SER A 121 7.61 27.50 -10.84
C SER A 121 8.83 26.63 -11.18
N VAL A 122 9.09 25.60 -10.36
CA VAL A 122 10.24 24.71 -10.52
C VAL A 122 10.24 23.98 -11.88
N PRO A 123 9.10 23.44 -12.37
CA PRO A 123 9.06 22.83 -13.70
C PRO A 123 9.47 23.82 -14.79
N GLU A 124 8.95 25.04 -14.77
CA GLU A 124 9.23 26.07 -15.78
C GLU A 124 10.68 26.53 -15.72
N PHE A 125 11.24 26.75 -14.53
CA PHE A 125 12.67 27.08 -14.41
C PHE A 125 13.57 25.93 -14.89
N THR A 126 13.14 24.67 -14.72
CA THR A 126 13.86 23.50 -15.26
C THR A 126 13.86 23.51 -16.79
N GLU A 127 12.72 23.85 -17.42
CA GLU A 127 12.63 24.00 -18.87
C GLU A 127 13.45 25.17 -19.40
N GLN A 128 13.44 26.32 -18.71
CA GLN A 128 14.28 27.46 -19.07
C GLN A 128 15.77 27.10 -19.02
N HIS A 129 16.20 26.40 -17.96
CA HIS A 129 17.57 25.95 -17.79
C HIS A 129 18.00 25.02 -18.94
N ALA A 130 17.15 24.07 -19.34
CA ALA A 130 17.43 23.17 -20.46
C ALA A 130 17.62 23.90 -21.81
N ARG A 131 17.07 25.11 -21.94
CA ARG A 131 17.20 25.96 -23.14
C ARG A 131 18.27 27.04 -23.01
N ALA A 132 19.04 27.05 -21.92
CA ALA A 132 19.98 28.11 -21.57
C ALA A 132 19.33 29.51 -21.60
N HIS A 133 18.06 29.57 -21.22
CA HIS A 133 17.26 30.79 -21.17
C HIS A 133 17.04 31.18 -19.70
N TRP A 134 16.95 32.48 -19.43
CA TRP A 134 16.61 32.99 -18.11
C TRP A 134 15.58 34.11 -18.23
N GLU A 135 14.41 33.85 -17.68
CA GLU A 135 13.35 34.81 -17.49
C GLU A 135 12.77 34.64 -16.09
N ARG A 136 12.65 35.74 -15.35
CA ARG A 136 12.09 35.71 -14.01
C ARG A 136 10.60 35.41 -14.07
N LEU A 137 10.19 34.30 -13.45
CA LEU A 137 8.80 33.94 -13.24
C LEU A 137 8.32 34.38 -11.85
N PRO A 138 7.00 34.62 -11.67
CA PRO A 138 6.40 34.80 -10.36
C PRO A 138 6.63 33.56 -9.47
N SER A 139 6.83 33.78 -8.18
CA SER A 139 6.84 32.71 -7.18
C SER A 139 6.13 33.16 -5.91
N GLU A 140 5.55 32.18 -5.22
CA GLU A 140 4.74 32.37 -4.03
C GLU A 140 5.21 31.45 -2.90
N LEU A 141 4.85 31.83 -1.67
CA LEU A 141 4.98 30.94 -0.53
C LEU A 141 3.72 30.09 -0.40
N VAL A 142 3.89 28.83 -0.03
CA VAL A 142 2.75 27.96 0.36
C VAL A 142 2.14 28.40 1.71
N ALA A 143 2.90 29.11 2.54
CA ALA A 143 2.41 29.63 3.81
C ALA A 143 1.27 30.65 3.59
N GLY A 144 0.17 30.49 4.32
CA GLY A 144 -1.03 31.30 4.20
C GLY A 144 -2.05 30.79 3.18
N GLN A 145 -1.66 29.88 2.30
CA GLN A 145 -2.59 29.22 1.38
C GLN A 145 -3.53 28.25 2.13
N THR A 146 -4.61 27.83 1.48
CA THR A 146 -5.58 26.86 2.03
C THR A 146 -5.55 25.57 1.25
N ALA A 147 -5.44 24.43 1.93
CA ALA A 147 -5.49 23.11 1.30
C ALA A 147 -6.71 22.30 1.75
N LEU A 148 -7.44 21.74 0.80
CA LEU A 148 -8.49 20.75 1.08
C LEU A 148 -7.89 19.34 1.02
N VAL A 149 -7.89 18.62 2.14
CA VAL A 149 -7.51 17.20 2.18
C VAL A 149 -8.76 16.33 2.11
N TYR A 150 -9.01 15.73 0.94
CA TYR A 150 -10.11 14.80 0.75
C TYR A 150 -9.73 13.39 1.24
N GLY A 151 -10.24 13.03 2.42
CA GLY A 151 -9.97 11.76 3.11
C GLY A 151 -9.00 11.92 4.28
N THR A 152 -9.51 11.78 5.51
CA THR A 152 -8.77 12.05 6.77
C THR A 152 -8.21 10.81 7.44
N GLY A 153 -7.96 9.75 6.65
CA GLY A 153 -7.27 8.56 7.11
C GLY A 153 -5.79 8.82 7.44
N ARG A 154 -5.03 7.76 7.69
CA ARG A 154 -3.62 7.88 8.12
C ARG A 154 -2.73 8.69 7.17
N ILE A 155 -2.97 8.60 5.86
CA ILE A 155 -2.25 9.40 4.84
C ILE A 155 -2.69 10.86 4.91
N GLY A 156 -3.98 11.16 4.76
CA GLY A 156 -4.48 12.53 4.77
C GLY A 156 -4.17 13.28 6.07
N ALA A 157 -4.23 12.59 7.22
CA ALA A 157 -3.82 13.18 8.49
C ALA A 157 -2.31 13.51 8.55
N ALA A 158 -1.45 12.70 7.92
CA ALA A 158 -0.02 13.00 7.82
C ALA A 158 0.25 14.18 6.87
N VAL A 159 -0.46 14.22 5.73
CA VAL A 159 -0.43 15.35 4.79
C VAL A 159 -0.84 16.64 5.52
N GLY A 160 -2.03 16.66 6.15
CA GLY A 160 -2.53 17.83 6.85
C GLY A 160 -1.60 18.33 7.96
N ARG A 161 -1.00 17.43 8.75
CA ARG A 161 0.00 17.81 9.76
C ARG A 161 1.25 18.45 9.15
N LEU A 162 1.77 17.88 8.06
CA LEU A 162 2.96 18.42 7.41
C LEU A 162 2.68 19.79 6.75
N LEU A 163 1.55 19.91 6.06
CA LEU A 163 1.15 21.18 5.43
C LEU A 163 0.90 22.27 6.47
N ALA A 164 0.24 21.95 7.59
CA ALA A 164 0.05 22.88 8.70
C ALA A 164 1.38 23.35 9.30
N ALA A 165 2.39 22.46 9.41
CA ALA A 165 3.74 22.83 9.84
C ALA A 165 4.45 23.78 8.84
N CYS A 166 4.03 23.82 7.59
CA CYS A 166 4.49 24.77 6.57
C CYS A 166 3.62 26.05 6.47
N GLY A 167 2.69 26.26 7.40
CA GLY A 167 1.83 27.45 7.44
C GLY A 167 0.65 27.42 6.47
N VAL A 168 0.34 26.27 5.86
CA VAL A 168 -0.86 26.06 5.07
C VAL A 168 -2.05 25.85 6.01
N ARG A 169 -3.20 26.45 5.70
CA ARG A 169 -4.46 26.30 6.45
C ARG A 169 -5.32 25.15 5.96
#